data_AF-A0A920VZ67-F1
#
_entry.id   AF-A0A920VZ67-F1
#
_cell.length_a   1.000
_cell.length_b   1.000
_cell.length_c   1.000
_cell.angle_alpha   90.00
_cell.angle_beta   90.00
_cell.angle_gamma   90.00
#
_symmetry.space_group_name_H-M   'P 1'
#
loop_
_entity.id
_entity.type
_entity.pdbx_description
1 polymer ?
#
loop_
_entity_poly.entity_id
_entity_poly.type
_entity_poly.pdbx_seq_one_letter_code
_entity_poly.pdbx_strand_id
1 'polypeptide(L)'
;MVLGVAGTHGKTTTSAMLTWILEYARMKPGYLIGGVANNFPQSASIGDSAIFVVEADEYDSAFFDKRSKFVPLCAAYGDFE
;
A
#
# COMPACT_ATOMS: atom_id res chain seq x y z
N MET A 1 3.15 -5.51 -9.79
CA MET A 1 2.49 -6.56 -9.00
C MET A 1 1.94 -5.95 -7.72
N VAL A 2 0.63 -6.05 -7.49
CA VAL A 2 -0.02 -5.47 -6.30
C VAL A 2 -0.46 -6.60 -5.37
N LEU A 3 -0.13 -6.49 -4.08
CA LEU A 3 -0.49 -7.44 -3.02
C LEU A 3 -1.50 -6.77 -2.08
N GLY A 4 -2.77 -7.16 -2.24
CA GLY A 4 -3.87 -6.67 -1.41
C GLY A 4 -4.12 -7.58 -0.21
N VAL A 5 -4.14 -7.01 0.99
CA VAL A 5 -4.50 -7.72 2.23
C VAL A 5 -5.94 -7.34 2.61
N ALA A 6 -6.87 -8.27 2.40
CA ALA A 6 -8.29 -8.14 2.75
C ALA A 6 -8.64 -8.90 4.04
N GLY A 7 -9.82 -8.64 4.58
CA GLY A 7 -10.33 -9.27 5.80
C GLY A 7 -10.91 -8.27 6.80
N THR A 8 -11.81 -8.75 7.65
CA THR A 8 -12.51 -7.91 8.62
C THR A 8 -11.61 -7.39 9.74
N HIS A 9 -10.58 -8.15 10.13
CA HIS A 9 -9.63 -7.81 11.19
C HIS A 9 -8.21 -8.18 10.78
N GLY A 10 -7.21 -7.48 11.34
CA GLY A 10 -5.79 -7.84 11.17
C GLY A 10 -5.14 -7.43 9.85
N LYS A 11 -5.84 -6.69 8.97
CA LYS A 11 -5.29 -6.17 7.71
C LYS A 11 -3.99 -5.40 7.92
N THR A 12 -3.99 -4.44 8.84
CA THR A 12 -2.82 -3.59 9.15
C THR A 12 -1.63 -4.37 9.65
N THR A 13 -1.84 -5.32 10.55
CA THR A 13 -0.77 -6.16 11.07
C THR A 13 -0.20 -7.05 9.96
N THR A 14 -1.08 -7.64 9.14
CA THR A 14 -0.67 -8.55 8.06
C THR A 14 0.02 -7.81 6.92
N SER A 15 -0.47 -6.64 6.51
CA SER A 15 0.17 -5.81 5.47
C SER A 15 1.53 -5.28 5.94
N ALA A 16 1.67 -4.91 7.23
CA ALA A 16 2.94 -4.54 7.83
C ALA A 16 3.94 -5.71 7.87
N MET A 17 3.51 -6.90 8.29
CA MET A 17 4.38 -8.09 8.30
C MET A 17 4.83 -8.48 6.88
N LEU A 18 3.93 -8.43 5.91
CA LEU A 18 4.24 -8.74 4.52
C LEU A 18 5.25 -7.75 3.93
N THR A 19 5.03 -6.45 4.16
CA THR A 19 5.97 -5.40 3.74
C THR A 19 7.33 -5.57 4.41
N TRP A 20 7.36 -5.91 5.70
CA TRP A 20 8.61 -6.15 6.44
C TRP A 20 9.41 -7.33 5.88
N ILE A 21 8.75 -8.44 5.53
CA ILE A 21 9.42 -9.60 4.93
C ILE A 21 10.03 -9.23 3.57
N LEU A 22 9.31 -8.48 2.75
CA LEU A 22 9.79 -8.03 1.44
C LEU A 22 10.95 -7.04 1.56
N GLU A 23 10.89 -6.12 2.53
CA GLU A 23 11.98 -5.20 2.84
C GLU A 23 13.22 -5.96 3.36
N TYR A 24 13.03 -6.95 4.24
CA TYR A 24 14.10 -7.81 4.74
C TYR A 24 14.75 -8.63 3.62
N ALA A 25 13.96 -9.07 2.64
CA ALA A 25 14.44 -9.72 1.42
C ALA A 25 15.12 -8.75 0.44
N ARG A 26 15.30 -7.47 0.80
CA ARG A 26 15.86 -6.39 -0.03
C ARG A 26 15.11 -6.16 -1.33
N MET A 27 13.82 -6.53 -1.36
CA MET A 27 12.98 -6.34 -2.54
C MET A 27 12.45 -4.92 -2.66
N LYS A 28 12.62 -4.05 -1.66
CA LYS A 28 12.20 -2.63 -1.68
C LYS A 28 10.75 -2.44 -2.17
N PRO A 29 9.75 -3.08 -1.53
CA PRO A 29 8.35 -2.91 -1.89
C PRO A 29 7.89 -1.46 -1.69
N GLY A 30 6.99 -1.01 -2.56
CA GLY A 30 6.08 0.08 -2.21
C GLY A 30 4.98 -0.43 -1.28
N TYR A 31 4.42 0.44 -0.45
CA TYR A 31 3.34 0.07 0.45
C TYR A 31 2.43 1.24 0.82
N LEU A 32 1.18 0.93 1.17
CA LEU A 32 0.18 1.82 1.75
C LEU A 32 -0.58 1.06 2.85
N ILE A 33 -0.22 1.32 4.10
CA ILE A 33 -0.75 0.67 5.30
C ILE A 33 -1.51 1.73 6.11
N GLY A 34 -2.69 1.40 6.61
CA GLY A 34 -3.59 2.35 7.28
C GLY A 34 -3.07 2.87 8.63
N GLY A 35 -2.06 2.22 9.20
CA GLY A 35 -1.36 2.63 10.41
C GLY A 35 0.15 2.77 10.22
N VAL A 36 0.81 3.53 11.10
CA VAL A 36 2.27 3.59 11.16
C VAL A 36 2.75 2.37 11.93
N ALA A 37 3.32 1.39 11.22
CA ALA A 37 4.02 0.29 11.88
C ALA A 37 5.34 0.82 12.47
N ASN A 38 5.67 0.44 13.71
CA ASN A 38 6.88 0.90 14.42
C ASN A 38 8.20 0.71 13.65
N ASN A 39 8.21 -0.22 12.69
CA ASN A 39 9.36 -0.57 11.89
C ASN A 39 9.52 0.28 10.63
N PHE A 40 8.54 1.14 10.31
CA PHE A 40 8.54 1.99 9.14
C PHE A 40 8.39 3.46 9.55
N PRO A 41 9.17 4.38 8.95
CA PRO A 41 9.11 5.80 9.30
C PRO A 41 7.81 6.47 8.84
N GLN A 42 7.09 5.86 7.89
CA GLN A 42 5.89 6.39 7.25
C GLN A 42 4.92 5.26 6.94
N SER A 43 3.62 5.57 6.92
CA SER A 43 2.52 4.64 6.58
C SER A 43 2.41 4.33 5.08
N ALA A 44 3.12 5.08 4.24
CA ALA A 44 3.23 4.83 2.81
C ALA A 44 4.65 5.10 2.28
N SER A 45 5.08 4.31 1.30
CA SER A 45 6.31 4.52 0.53
C SER A 45 6.11 3.98 -0.88
N ILE A 46 6.73 4.61 -1.88
CA ILE A 46 6.61 4.17 -3.27
C ILE A 46 7.51 2.95 -3.57
N GLY A 47 8.59 2.78 -2.81
CA GLY A 47 9.59 1.73 -3.04
C GLY A 47 10.33 1.87 -4.38
N ASP A 48 11.26 0.96 -4.65
CA ASP A 48 12.01 0.90 -5.93
C ASP A 48 11.62 -0.33 -6.78
N SER A 49 10.67 -1.13 -6.30
CA SER A 49 10.29 -2.39 -6.95
C SER A 49 8.93 -2.35 -7.60
N ALA A 50 8.68 -3.32 -8.46
CA ALA A 50 7.38 -3.55 -9.04
C ALA A 50 6.35 -4.11 -8.04
N ILE A 51 6.71 -4.32 -6.77
CA ILE A 51 5.82 -4.89 -5.74
C ILE A 51 5.22 -3.76 -4.91
N PHE A 52 3.89 -3.73 -4.82
CA PHE A 52 3.16 -2.75 -4.02
C PHE A 52 2.19 -3.44 -3.04
N VAL A 53 2.29 -3.15 -1.75
CA VAL A 53 1.46 -3.76 -0.69
C VAL A 53 0.37 -2.78 -0.25
N VAL A 54 -0.89 -3.21 -0.19
CA VAL A 54 -2.00 -2.34 0.22
C VAL A 54 -3.03 -3.07 1.06
N GLU A 55 -3.60 -2.37 2.03
CA GLU A 55 -4.81 -2.84 2.72
C GLU A 55 -6.02 -2.72 1.79
N ALA A 56 -6.63 -3.86 1.46
CA ALA A 56 -7.90 -3.92 0.76
C ALA A 56 -9.00 -3.96 1.82
N ASP A 57 -9.72 -2.85 2.03
CA ASP A 57 -10.80 -2.80 3.01
C ASP A 57 -12.14 -3.15 2.35
N GLU A 58 -12.96 -3.92 3.08
CA GLU A 58 -14.25 -4.46 2.61
C GLU A 58 -15.42 -3.52 2.97
N TYR A 59 -15.18 -2.49 3.79
CA TYR A 59 -16.17 -1.47 4.08
C TYR A 59 -16.01 -0.27 3.15
N ASP A 60 -17.07 0.01 2.38
CA ASP A 60 -17.26 1.22 1.56
C ASP A 60 -17.52 2.45 2.44
N SER A 61 -16.61 2.73 3.39
CA SER A 61 -16.71 3.82 4.38
C SER A 61 -15.63 4.87 4.17
N ALA A 62 -15.23 5.14 2.93
CA ALA A 62 -14.49 6.35 2.58
C ALA A 62 -15.48 7.53 2.58
N PHE A 63 -15.85 8.02 3.78
CA PHE A 63 -16.82 9.10 3.95
C PHE A 63 -16.36 10.46 3.40
N PHE A 64 -15.12 10.61 2.91
CA PHE A 64 -14.61 11.88 2.37
C PHE A 64 -13.65 11.83 1.17
N ASP A 65 -13.49 10.70 0.48
CA ASP A 65 -12.89 10.73 -0.85
C ASP A 65 -13.44 9.60 -1.73
N LYS A 66 -14.21 9.97 -2.76
CA LYS A 66 -14.71 9.06 -3.80
C LYS A 66 -13.72 8.89 -4.96
N ARG A 67 -12.45 9.23 -4.77
CA ARG A 67 -11.40 8.76 -5.65
C ARG A 67 -10.91 7.42 -5.15
N SER A 68 -11.06 6.42 -6.00
CA SER A 68 -10.38 5.14 -5.85
C SER A 68 -8.90 5.41 -5.48
N LYS A 69 -8.36 4.66 -4.50
CA LYS A 69 -6.92 4.71 -4.16
C LYS A 69 -6.01 4.43 -5.37
N PHE A 70 -6.59 3.99 -6.50
CA PHE A 70 -5.93 3.77 -7.78
C PHE A 70 -5.77 5.03 -8.66
N VAL A 71 -6.41 6.17 -8.37
CA VAL A 71 -6.46 7.30 -9.33
C VAL A 71 -5.20 8.18 -9.37
N PRO A 72 -4.47 8.47 -8.27
CA PRO A 72 -3.28 9.33 -8.39
C PRO A 72 -2.10 8.66 -9.13
N LEU A 73 -2.06 7.33 -9.22
CA LEU A 73 -0.90 6.62 -9.79
C LEU A 73 -0.88 6.65 -11.34
N CYS A 74 -2.00 6.95 -11.99
CA CYS A 74 -2.07 7.01 -13.45
C CYS A 74 -1.77 8.41 -14.02
N ALA A 75 -2.03 9.49 -13.28
CA ALA A 75 -1.88 10.86 -13.77
C ALA A 75 -0.44 11.42 -13.75
N ALA A 76 0.52 10.69 -13.17
CA ALA A 76 1.93 11.07 -13.18
C ALA A 76 2.74 10.45 -14.34
N TYR A 77 2.11 9.61 -15.17
CA TYR A 77 2.76 8.84 -16.25
C TYR A 77 2.17 9.16 -17.64
N GLY A 78 1.71 10.40 -17.83
CA GLY A 78 0.95 10.82 -19.00
C GLY A 78 1.52 12.00 -19.77
N ASP A 79 2.85 12.22 -19.76
CA ASP A 79 3.51 13.15 -20.69
C ASP A 79 4.87 12.59 -21.11
N PHE A 80 4.87 11.84 -22.21
CA PHE A 80 6.05 11.65 -23.07
C PHE A 80 5.60 12.01 -24.50
N GLU A 81 5.64 13.31 -24.77
CA GLU A 81 6.18 13.85 -26.02
C GLU A 81 7.43 14.66 -25.66
#